data_AF-A0A1S6EF80-F1
#
_entry.id   AF-A0A1S6EF80-F1
#
_cell.length_a   1.000
_cell.length_b   1.000
_cell.length_c   1.000
_cell.angle_alpha   90.00
_cell.angle_beta   90.00
_cell.angle_gamma   90.00
#
_symmetry.space_group_name_H-M   'P 1'
#
loop_
_entity.id
_entity.type
_entity.pdbx_description
1 polymer ?
#
loop_
_entity_poly.entity_id
_entity_poly.type
_entity_poly.pdbx_seq_one_letter_code
_entity_poly.pdbx_strand_id
1 'polypeptide(L)' 'GGRKVTRVEVTLDGGETWQVCSVERLEKPNKYGKYWCWCFWSLEVEVLDILGAKEIAVRAWDEAQNTQPEKLIWNAM' A
#
# COMPACT_ATOMS: atom_id res chain seq x y z
N GLY A 1 0.00 -2.37 17.73
CA GLY A 1 -0.95 -1.85 16.73
C GLY A 1 -0.91 -0.33 16.69
N GLY A 2 -1.69 0.29 15.81
CA GLY A 2 -1.79 1.75 15.72
C GLY A 2 -0.66 2.42 14.94
N ARG A 3 0.08 1.64 14.14
CA ARG A 3 1.20 2.11 13.34
C ARG A 3 0.68 2.75 12.06
N LYS A 4 1.17 3.94 11.76
CA LYS A 4 0.79 4.67 10.56
C LYS A 4 1.33 3.96 9.31
N VAL A 5 0.48 3.70 8.33
CA VAL A 5 0.93 3.40 6.95
C VAL A 5 1.58 4.67 6.40
N THR A 6 2.86 4.62 6.05
CA THR A 6 3.67 5.77 5.60
C THR A 6 3.77 5.85 4.08
N ARG A 7 3.74 4.71 3.39
CA ARG A 7 3.89 4.61 1.95
C ARG A 7 3.01 3.49 1.40
N VAL A 8 2.39 3.72 0.25
CA VAL A 8 1.71 2.71 -0.55
C VAL A 8 2.28 2.80 -1.97
N GLU A 9 2.58 1.67 -2.56
CA GLU A 9 3.10 1.57 -3.92
C GLU A 9 2.29 0.55 -4.72
N VAL A 10 2.12 0.84 -6.01
CA VAL A 10 1.47 -0.05 -6.98
C VAL A 10 2.46 -0.38 -8.09
N THR A 11 2.42 -1.62 -8.57
CA THR A 11 3.13 -2.09 -9.75
C THR A 11 2.11 -2.53 -10.82
N LEU A 12 2.47 -2.31 -12.08
CA LEU A 12 1.73 -2.75 -13.27
C LEU A 12 2.55 -3.77 -14.10
N ASP A 13 3.76 -4.10 -13.66
CA ASP A 13 4.76 -4.90 -14.39
C ASP A 13 5.26 -6.10 -13.58
N GLY A 14 4.45 -6.57 -12.62
CA GLY A 14 4.78 -7.74 -11.80
C GLY A 14 5.87 -7.50 -10.76
N GLY A 15 6.07 -6.24 -10.36
CA GLY A 15 6.97 -5.85 -9.29
C GLY A 15 8.36 -5.44 -9.74
N GLU A 16 8.61 -5.29 -11.06
CA GLU A 16 9.87 -4.74 -11.59
C GLU A 16 9.99 -3.25 -11.24
N THR A 17 8.91 -2.49 -11.41
CA THR A 17 8.83 -1.07 -11.02
C THR A 17 7.62 -0.78 -10.15
N TRP A 18 7.75 0.28 -9.34
CA TRP A 18 6.76 0.65 -8.33
C TRP A 18 6.49 2.15 -8.36
N GLN A 19 5.21 2.50 -8.44
CA GLN A 19 4.71 3.87 -8.45
C GLN A 19 4.14 4.22 -7.07
N VAL A 20 4.57 5.36 -6.52
CA VAL A 20 4.14 5.82 -5.19
C VAL A 20 2.75 6.42 -5.27
N CYS A 21 1.84 5.93 -4.43
CA CYS A 21 0.46 6.39 -4.35
C CYS A 21 0.31 7.64 -3.45
N SER A 22 -0.71 8.44 -3.72
CA SER A 22 -1.21 9.41 -2.74
C SER A 22 -1.91 8.67 -1.60
N VAL A 23 -1.64 9.06 -0.35
CA VAL A 23 -2.25 8.43 0.84
C VAL A 23 -3.09 9.46 1.58
N GLU A 24 -4.39 9.30 1.52
CA GLU A 24 -5.38 10.14 2.17
C GLU A 24 -5.79 9.58 3.54
N ARG A 25 -5.80 10.45 4.55
CA ARG A 25 -6.16 10.10 5.93
C ARG A 25 -7.30 10.99 6.39
N LEU A 26 -8.49 10.41 6.42
CA LEU A 26 -9.68 11.08 6.95
C LEU A 26 -9.61 11.18 8.48
N GLU A 27 -9.09 10.13 9.12
CA GLU A 27 -9.01 10.03 10.58
C GLU A 27 -7.70 10.57 11.12
N LYS A 28 -7.80 11.36 12.20
CA LYS A 28 -6.65 11.92 12.92
C LYS A 28 -6.07 10.91 13.91
N PRO A 29 -4.76 10.99 14.21
CA PRO A 29 -4.20 10.17 15.27
C PRO A 29 -4.83 10.52 16.62
N ASN A 30 -4.79 9.57 17.56
CA ASN A 30 -5.09 9.88 18.95
C ASN A 30 -3.99 10.77 19.58
N LYS A 31 -4.18 11.16 20.85
CA LYS A 31 -3.21 11.98 21.61
C LYS A 31 -1.80 11.38 21.75
N TYR A 32 -1.62 10.09 21.44
CA TYR A 32 -0.33 9.38 21.49
C TYR A 32 0.25 9.13 20.09
N GLY A 33 -0.29 9.77 19.04
CA GLY A 33 0.20 9.60 17.67
C GLY A 33 -0.19 8.27 17.01
N LYS A 34 -1.16 7.53 17.56
CA LYS A 34 -1.58 6.23 17.04
C LYS A 34 -2.69 6.35 16.01
N TYR A 35 -2.53 5.62 14.90
CA TYR A 35 -3.46 5.55 13.77
C TYR A 35 -4.18 4.20 13.80
N TRP A 36 -5.42 4.18 14.30
CA TRP A 36 -6.20 2.95 14.47
C TRP A 36 -7.10 2.62 13.28
N CYS A 37 -7.42 3.64 12.49
CA CYS A 37 -8.22 3.48 11.28
C CYS A 37 -7.31 3.25 10.07
N TRP A 38 -7.85 2.57 9.07
CA TRP A 38 -7.23 2.48 7.75
C TRP A 38 -7.07 3.85 7.08
N CYS A 39 -6.29 3.89 6.01
CA CYS A 39 -6.18 5.05 5.13
C CYS A 39 -6.67 4.69 3.74
N PHE A 40 -7.08 5.69 2.99
CA PHE A 40 -7.36 5.56 1.56
C PHE A 40 -6.08 5.86 0.79
N TRP A 41 -5.96 5.29 -0.41
CA TRP A 41 -4.87 5.60 -1.31
C TRP A 41 -5.39 5.64 -2.74
N SER A 42 -4.72 6.43 -3.57
CA SER A 42 -5.04 6.56 -4.99
C SER A 42 -3.76 6.72 -5.82
N LEU A 43 -3.83 6.26 -7.06
CA LEU A 43 -2.80 6.45 -8.07
C LEU A 43 -3.50 6.69 -9.40
N GLU A 44 -3.17 7.79 -10.06
CA GLU A 44 -3.57 8.04 -11.44
C GLU A 44 -2.56 7.36 -12.37
N VAL A 45 -3.07 6.56 -13.31
CA VAL A 45 -2.27 5.83 -14.29
C VAL A 45 -2.88 5.98 -15.67
N GLU A 46 -2.04 5.93 -16.70
CA GLU A 46 -2.52 5.97 -18.08
C GLU A 46 -3.30 4.69 -18.42
N VAL A 47 -4.41 4.84 -19.14
CA VAL A 47 -5.27 3.70 -19.51
C VAL A 47 -4.50 2.67 -20.36
N LEU A 48 -3.53 3.14 -21.16
CA LEU A 48 -2.68 2.27 -21.97
C LEU A 48 -1.76 1.38 -21.12
N ASP A 49 -1.26 1.89 -19.98
CA ASP A 49 -0.43 1.11 -19.06
C ASP A 49 -1.24 -0.01 -18.41
N ILE A 50 -2.50 0.26 -18.07
CA ILE A 50 -3.44 -0.78 -17.58
C ILE A 50 -3.72 -1.81 -18.67
N LEU A 51 -3.92 -1.39 -19.92
CA LEU A 51 -4.24 -2.30 -21.03
C LEU A 51 -3.09 -3.29 -21.30
N GLY A 52 -1.84 -2.87 -21.09
CA GLY A 52 -0.66 -3.71 -21.20
C GLY A 52 -0.34 -4.53 -19.94
N ALA A 53 -0.88 -4.15 -18.77
CA ALA A 53 -0.61 -4.80 -17.50
C ALA A 53 -1.24 -6.20 -17.46
N LYS A 54 -0.43 -7.21 -17.13
CA LYS A 54 -0.91 -8.57 -16.88
C LYS A 54 -1.48 -8.73 -15.47
N GLU A 55 -0.97 -7.92 -14.55
CA GLU A 55 -1.41 -7.88 -13.16
C GLU A 55 -1.20 -6.49 -12.57
N ILE A 56 -1.96 -6.21 -11.53
CA ILE A 56 -1.80 -5.01 -10.70
C ILE A 56 -1.60 -5.51 -9.27
N ALA A 57 -0.48 -5.13 -8.65
CA ALA A 57 -0.21 -5.47 -7.27
C ALA A 57 0.08 -4.22 -6.45
N VAL A 58 -0.22 -4.28 -5.15
CA VAL A 58 -0.06 -3.17 -4.22
C VAL A 58 0.66 -3.65 -2.97
N ARG A 59 1.52 -2.81 -2.42
CA ARG A 59 2.14 -3.03 -1.11
C ARG A 59 2.25 -1.73 -0.32
N ALA A 60 2.27 -1.87 1.00
CA ALA A 60 2.36 -0.75 1.93
C ALA A 60 3.54 -0.91 2.90
N TRP A 61 3.95 0.21 3.49
CA TRP A 61 4.92 0.26 4.60
C TRP A 61 4.32 0.99 5.78
N ASP A 62 4.58 0.47 6.98
CA ASP A 62 4.29 1.18 8.22
C ASP A 62 5.46 2.07 8.68
N GLU A 63 5.26 2.82 9.76
CA GLU A 63 6.29 3.69 10.36
C GLU A 63 7.52 2.93 10.88
N ALA A 64 7.40 1.63 11.09
CA ALA A 64 8.48 0.75 11.53
C ALA A 64 9.09 -0.04 10.34
N GLN A 65 8.86 0.41 9.10
CA GLN A 65 9.37 -0.20 7.87
C GLN A 65 8.94 -1.66 7.64
N ASN A 66 7.84 -2.10 8.26
CA ASN A 66 7.25 -3.40 7.94
C ASN A 66 6.51 -3.31 6.60
N THR A 67 6.66 -4.33 5.77
CA THR A 67 5.98 -4.47 4.48
C THR A 67 5.33 -5.83 4.35
N GLN A 68 4.48 -5.99 3.35
CA GLN A 68 3.82 -7.25 3.04
C GLN A 68 4.80 -8.20 2.33
N PRO A 69 4.76 -9.52 2.63
CA PRO A 69 5.56 -10.49 1.91
C PRO A 69 5.08 -10.62 0.46
N GLU A 70 6.01 -10.85 -0.47
CA GLU A 70 5.70 -11.09 -1.88
C GLU A 70 4.93 -12.39 -2.09
N LYS A 71 5.32 -13.44 -1.35
CA LYS A 71 4.69 -14.76 -1.41
C LYS A 71 3.72 -14.94 -0.26
N LEU A 72 2.63 -15.65 -0.54
CA LEU A 72 1.66 -16.08 0.47
C LEU A 72 2.35 -16.86 1.59
N ILE A 73 2.14 -16.40 2.82
CA ILE A 73 2.55 -17.13 4.03
C ILE A 73 1.33 -17.94 4.49
N TRP A 74 1.12 -19.09 3.86
CA TRP A 74 0.02 -19.99 4.21
C TRP A 74 0.28 -20.65 5.56
N ASN A 75 -0.76 -20.77 6.36
CA ASN A 75 -0.71 -21.46 7.65
C ASN A 75 -2.04 -22.21 7.87
N ALA A 76 -2.07 -23.16 8.81
CA ALA A 76 -3.23 -24.05 9.01
C ALA A 76 -4.45 -23.36 9.67
N MET A 77 -4.27 -22.12 10.16
CA MET A 77 -5.29 -21.29 10.81
C MET A 77 -5.61 -20.04 9.99
#